data_AF-A0A518K6X6-F1
#
_entry.id   AF-A0A518K6X6-F1
#
_cell.length_a   1.000
_cell.length_b   1.000
_cell.length_c   1.000
_cell.angle_alpha   90.00
_cell.angle_beta   90.00
_cell.angle_gamma   90.00
#
_symmetry.space_group_name_H-M   'P 1'
#
loop_
_entity.id
_entity.type
_entity.pdbx_description
1 polymer ?
#
loop_
_entity_poly.entity_id
_entity_poly.type
_entity_poly.pdbx_seq_one_letter_code
_entity_poly.pdbx_strand_id
1 'polypeptide(L)'
;MTTTALDRNTLLGVAPILVAGAIVLPAAAIFGGPTAAVVAACGVCATFAIYVVAESIAKLSRIERPLERMLLTMGVRGMLAAIAVLASIATSGVEPKVIALVAVPLYLSLIAGEGIAATTLGQRSLAAPKPDRPAALERN
;
A
#
# COMPACT_ATOMS: atom_id res chain seq x y z
N MET A 1 10.55 3.37 -24.51
CA MET A 1 10.52 4.19 -23.29
C MET A 1 11.06 3.33 -22.15
N THR A 2 12.29 3.61 -21.71
CA THR A 2 12.92 2.93 -20.57
C THR A 2 12.29 3.47 -19.29
N THR A 3 11.31 2.74 -18.74
CA THR A 3 10.74 3.02 -17.43
C THR A 3 11.85 2.90 -16.40
N THR A 4 12.14 4.00 -15.69
CA THR A 4 13.18 3.98 -14.66
C THR A 4 12.70 3.11 -13.48
N ALA A 5 13.63 2.53 -12.70
CA ALA A 5 13.27 1.75 -11.51
C ALA A 5 12.45 2.56 -10.49
N LEU A 6 12.60 3.89 -10.51
CA LEU A 6 11.84 4.83 -9.70
C LEU A 6 10.37 4.95 -10.19
N ASP A 7 10.15 5.01 -11.50
CA ASP A 7 8.79 4.98 -12.09
C ASP A 7 8.10 3.65 -11.77
N ARG A 8 8.83 2.54 -11.84
CA ARG A 8 8.28 1.20 -11.60
C ARG A 8 7.83 1.02 -10.15
N ASN A 9 8.62 1.48 -9.17
CA ASN A 9 8.25 1.40 -7.76
C ASN A 9 7.09 2.34 -7.41
N THR A 10 7.01 3.51 -8.05
CA THR A 10 5.93 4.47 -7.83
C THR A 10 4.61 3.95 -8.43
N LEU A 11 4.67 3.39 -9.64
CA LEU A 11 3.50 2.77 -10.30
C LEU A 11 2.96 1.56 -9.54
N LEU A 12 3.84 0.74 -8.96
CA LEU A 12 3.46 -0.44 -8.17
C LEU A 12 2.71 -0.07 -6.87
N GLY A 13 2.98 1.08 -6.28
CA GLY A 13 2.25 1.55 -5.10
C GLY A 13 0.92 2.26 -5.41
N VAL A 14 0.81 2.91 -6.56
CA VAL A 14 -0.39 3.66 -6.96
C VAL A 14 -1.42 2.78 -7.66
N ALA A 15 -0.99 1.78 -8.43
CA ALA A 15 -1.89 0.91 -9.19
C ALA A 15 -2.98 0.24 -8.33
N PRO A 16 -2.69 -0.30 -7.13
CA PRO A 16 -3.73 -0.87 -6.28
C PRO A 16 -4.78 0.13 -5.81
N ILE A 17 -4.37 1.39 -5.57
CA ILE A 17 -5.26 2.47 -5.14
C ILE A 17 -6.23 2.81 -6.27
N LEU A 18 -5.73 2.87 -7.51
CA LEU A 18 -6.55 3.13 -8.69
C LEU A 18 -7.53 1.99 -8.95
N VAL A 19 -7.10 0.73 -8.83
CA VAL A 19 -7.96 -0.45 -9.00
C VAL A 19 -9.05 -0.49 -7.92
N ALA A 20 -8.68 -0.26 -6.66
CA ALA A 20 -9.65 -0.19 -5.56
C ALA A 20 -10.66 0.94 -5.80
N GLY A 21 -10.18 2.13 -6.20
CA GLY A 21 -11.06 3.26 -6.54
C GLY A 21 -12.03 2.93 -7.67
N ALA A 22 -11.55 2.33 -8.75
CA ALA A 22 -12.38 1.96 -9.91
C ALA A 22 -13.51 0.97 -9.57
N ILE A 23 -13.37 0.18 -8.50
CA ILE A 23 -14.41 -0.76 -8.02
C ILE A 23 -15.32 -0.09 -6.99
N VAL A 24 -14.74 0.61 -6.01
CA VAL A 24 -15.47 1.15 -4.86
C VAL A 24 -16.35 2.33 -5.25
N LEU A 25 -15.89 3.22 -6.14
CA LEU A 25 -16.67 4.39 -6.61
C LEU A 25 -18.00 4.01 -7.28
N PRO A 26 -18.03 3.14 -8.32
CA PRO A 26 -19.28 2.75 -8.95
C PRO A 26 -20.16 1.91 -8.02
N ALA A 27 -19.59 1.03 -7.19
CA ALA A 27 -20.37 0.29 -6.20
C ALA A 27 -21.05 1.23 -5.20
N ALA A 28 -20.32 2.23 -4.69
CA ALA A 28 -20.89 3.23 -3.79
C ALA A 28 -22.02 4.04 -4.45
N ALA A 29 -21.84 4.43 -5.72
CA ALA A 29 -22.86 5.14 -6.49
C ALA A 29 -24.13 4.30 -6.69
N ILE A 30 -23.98 3.02 -7.00
CA ILE A 30 -25.10 2.09 -7.26
C ILE A 30 -25.86 1.75 -5.98
N PHE A 31 -25.15 1.41 -4.90
CA PHE A 31 -25.77 0.87 -3.68
C PHE A 31 -26.08 1.93 -2.61
N GLY A 32 -25.37 3.06 -2.62
CA GLY A 32 -25.51 4.11 -1.61
C GLY A 32 -25.87 5.49 -2.17
N GLY A 33 -26.02 5.61 -3.49
CA GLY A 33 -26.37 6.88 -4.14
C GLY A 33 -25.22 7.90 -4.20
N PRO A 34 -25.52 9.15 -4.58
CA PRO A 34 -24.49 10.16 -4.87
C PRO A 34 -23.68 10.58 -3.63
N THR A 35 -24.27 10.58 -2.43
CA THR A 35 -23.56 10.91 -1.19
C THR A 35 -22.53 9.84 -0.83
N ALA A 36 -22.87 8.56 -0.98
CA ALA A 36 -21.94 7.46 -0.78
C ALA A 36 -20.79 7.48 -1.81
N ALA A 37 -21.07 7.86 -3.06
CA ALA A 37 -20.04 8.03 -4.09
C ALA A 37 -19.03 9.13 -3.73
N VAL A 38 -19.50 10.26 -3.19
CA VAL A 38 -18.62 11.36 -2.72
C VAL A 38 -17.76 10.89 -1.55
N VAL A 39 -18.33 10.17 -0.58
CA VAL A 39 -17.56 9.61 0.55
C VAL A 39 -16.50 8.61 0.05
N ALA A 40 -16.88 7.72 -0.85
CA ALA A 40 -15.95 6.76 -1.47
C ALA A 40 -14.81 7.49 -2.20
N ALA A 41 -15.12 8.55 -2.95
CA ALA A 41 -14.12 9.39 -3.60
C ALA A 41 -13.15 10.00 -2.57
N CYS A 42 -13.67 10.56 -1.48
CA CYS A 42 -12.86 11.08 -0.38
C CYS A 42 -11.96 9.99 0.24
N GLY A 43 -12.46 8.78 0.44
CA GLY A 43 -11.68 7.64 0.94
C GLY A 43 -10.54 7.24 0.01
N VAL A 44 -10.77 7.20 -1.31
CA VAL A 44 -9.75 6.95 -2.33
C VAL A 44 -8.69 8.06 -2.32
N CYS A 45 -9.11 9.32 -2.27
CA CYS A 45 -8.20 10.46 -2.19
C CYS A 45 -7.35 10.44 -0.90
N ALA A 46 -7.95 10.11 0.25
CA ALA A 46 -7.24 9.97 1.51
C ALA A 46 -6.18 8.85 1.43
N THR A 47 -6.55 7.72 0.82
CA THR A 47 -5.62 6.60 0.60
C THR A 47 -4.43 7.01 -0.27
N PHE A 48 -4.68 7.77 -1.34
CA PHE A 48 -3.62 8.31 -2.19
C PHE A 48 -2.72 9.29 -1.44
N ALA A 49 -3.29 10.21 -0.66
CA ALA A 49 -2.52 11.16 0.15
C ALA A 49 -1.61 10.44 1.17
N ILE A 50 -2.14 9.41 1.85
CA ILE A 50 -1.38 8.59 2.79
C ILE A 50 -0.20 7.90 2.10
N TYR A 51 -0.40 7.38 0.90
CA TYR A 51 0.67 6.78 0.10
C TYR A 51 1.77 7.81 -0.25
N VAL A 52 1.39 9.00 -0.71
CA VAL A 52 2.34 10.07 -1.04
C VAL A 52 3.14 10.51 0.19
N VAL A 53 2.48 10.63 1.35
CA VAL A 53 3.13 10.96 2.63
C VAL A 53 4.14 9.87 3.02
N ALA A 54 3.76 8.60 2.92
CA ALA A 54 4.64 7.48 3.26
C ALA A 54 5.88 7.42 2.35
N GLU A 55 5.71 7.59 1.03
CA GLU A 55 6.85 7.65 0.10
C GLU A 55 7.73 8.88 0.33
N SER A 56 7.14 10.03 0.67
CA SER A 56 7.89 11.23 1.00
C SER A 56 8.76 11.02 2.24
N ILE A 57 8.19 10.41 3.29
CA ILE A 57 8.93 10.04 4.50
C ILE A 57 10.06 9.07 4.16
N ALA A 58 9.80 8.02 3.39
CA ALA A 58 10.84 7.07 3.00
C ALA A 58 11.98 7.70 2.18
N LYS A 59 11.67 8.66 1.30
CA LYS A 59 12.70 9.43 0.57
C LYS A 59 13.52 10.30 1.52
N LEU A 60 12.90 10.92 2.51
CA LEU A 60 13.56 11.78 3.49
C LEU A 60 14.42 11.00 4.50
N SER A 61 14.02 9.77 4.86
CA SER A 61 14.73 8.94 5.84
C SER A 61 16.08 8.39 5.35
N ARG A 62 16.43 8.54 4.06
CA ARG A 62 17.69 8.04 3.45
C ARG A 62 18.01 6.56 3.74
N ILE A 63 17.00 5.74 4.01
CA ILE A 63 17.18 4.30 4.26
C ILE A 63 17.50 3.62 2.93
N GLU A 64 18.73 3.13 2.79
CA GLU A 64 19.21 2.44 1.58
C GLU A 64 18.74 0.99 1.51
N ARG A 65 18.46 0.37 2.66
CA ARG A 65 18.01 -1.01 2.74
C ARG A 65 16.55 -1.13 2.29
N PRO A 66 16.25 -1.91 1.24
CA PRO A 66 14.90 -1.98 0.66
C PRO A 66 13.86 -2.56 1.63
N LEU A 67 14.28 -3.47 2.52
CA LEU A 67 13.42 -4.10 3.52
C LEU A 67 13.04 -3.13 4.65
N GLU A 68 14.00 -2.34 5.14
CA GLU A 68 13.76 -1.32 6.17
C GLU A 68 12.90 -0.17 5.62
N ARG A 69 13.13 0.25 4.37
CA ARG A 69 12.30 1.25 3.69
C ARG A 69 10.86 0.74 3.49
N MET A 70 10.71 -0.52 3.11
CA MET A 70 9.40 -1.16 2.97
C MET A 70 8.65 -1.19 4.32
N LEU A 71 9.30 -1.66 5.38
CA LEU A 71 8.71 -1.68 6.73
C LEU A 71 8.32 -0.28 7.22
N LEU A 72 9.16 0.73 6.97
CA LEU A 72 8.86 2.12 7.33
C LEU A 72 7.61 2.62 6.59
N THR A 73 7.57 2.51 5.26
CA THR A 73 6.40 2.95 4.48
C THR A 73 5.14 2.18 4.83
N MET A 74 5.25 0.90 5.18
CA MET A 74 4.14 0.06 5.62
C MET A 74 3.63 0.52 6.99
N GLY A 75 4.52 0.75 7.95
CA GLY A 75 4.18 1.29 9.27
C GLY A 75 3.49 2.65 9.20
N VAL A 76 4.01 3.56 8.37
CA VAL A 76 3.40 4.89 8.17
C VAL A 76 2.01 4.76 7.54
N ARG A 77 1.85 3.94 6.49
CA ARG A 77 0.55 3.73 5.84
C ARG A 77 -0.46 3.10 6.79
N GLY A 78 -0.06 2.08 7.55
CA GLY A 78 -0.89 1.43 8.56
C GLY A 78 -1.33 2.38 9.67
N MET A 79 -0.41 3.19 10.21
CA MET A 79 -0.70 4.16 11.26
C MET A 79 -1.64 5.27 10.76
N LEU A 80 -1.36 5.86 9.60
CA LEU A 80 -2.21 6.91 9.03
C LEU A 80 -3.59 6.39 8.62
N ALA A 81 -3.68 5.15 8.10
CA ALA A 81 -4.96 4.52 7.81
C ALA A 81 -5.78 4.29 9.09
N ALA A 82 -5.16 3.83 10.16
CA ALA A 82 -5.82 3.68 11.46
C ALA A 82 -6.33 5.03 12.01
N ILE A 83 -5.54 6.09 11.90
CA ILE A 83 -5.95 7.44 12.28
C ILE A 83 -7.13 7.91 11.42
N ALA A 84 -7.08 7.71 10.10
CA ALA A 84 -8.16 8.09 9.20
C ALA A 84 -9.47 7.35 9.55
N VAL A 85 -9.41 6.06 9.87
CA VAL A 85 -10.57 5.27 10.31
C VAL A 85 -11.08 5.75 11.67
N LEU A 86 -10.21 5.96 12.66
CA LEU A 86 -10.60 6.46 13.99
C LEU A 86 -11.19 7.87 13.93
N ALA A 87 -10.60 8.77 13.15
CA ALA A 87 -11.13 10.11 12.92
C ALA A 87 -12.51 10.04 12.24
N SER A 88 -12.66 9.14 11.27
CA SER A 88 -13.95 8.89 10.61
C SER A 88 -14.98 8.33 11.61
N ILE A 89 -14.59 7.49 12.56
CA ILE A 89 -15.52 7.00 13.61
C ILE A 89 -15.90 8.14 14.57
N ALA A 90 -14.91 8.89 15.05
CA ALA A 90 -15.08 9.91 16.09
C ALA A 90 -15.87 11.14 15.62
N THR A 91 -15.74 11.52 14.34
CA THR A 91 -16.40 12.71 13.79
C THR A 91 -17.80 12.43 13.25
N SER A 92 -18.17 11.16 13.07
CA SER A 92 -19.28 10.84 12.21
C SER A 92 -20.57 10.56 12.98
N GLY A 93 -20.57 9.76 14.04
CA GLY A 93 -21.84 9.19 14.52
C GLY A 93 -22.61 8.47 13.38
N VAL A 94 -21.89 8.06 12.33
CA VAL A 94 -22.44 7.64 11.04
C VAL A 94 -22.66 6.14 11.00
N GLU A 95 -23.64 5.73 10.19
CA GLU A 95 -23.90 4.37 9.79
C GLU A 95 -22.63 3.60 9.37
N PRO A 96 -22.47 2.32 9.78
CA PRO A 96 -21.31 1.48 9.48
C PRO A 96 -20.91 1.43 8.00
N LYS A 97 -21.86 1.66 7.10
CA LYS A 97 -21.67 1.67 5.65
C LYS A 97 -20.71 2.75 5.17
N VAL A 98 -20.72 3.94 5.79
CA VAL A 98 -19.85 5.06 5.39
C VAL A 98 -18.42 4.83 5.84
N ILE A 99 -18.23 4.25 7.02
CA ILE A 99 -16.91 3.83 7.52
C ILE A 99 -16.32 2.78 6.57
N ALA A 100 -17.13 1.81 6.11
CA ALA A 100 -16.70 0.80 5.15
C ALA A 100 -16.25 1.43 3.80
N LEU A 101 -16.91 2.47 3.32
CA LEU A 101 -16.54 3.13 2.07
C LEU A 101 -15.19 3.87 2.14
N VAL A 102 -14.78 4.31 3.32
CA VAL A 102 -13.44 4.90 3.55
C VAL A 102 -12.41 3.80 3.82
N ALA A 103 -12.77 2.79 4.61
CA ALA A 103 -11.86 1.73 5.04
C ALA A 103 -11.50 0.74 3.92
N VAL A 104 -12.42 0.42 3.00
CA VAL A 104 -12.18 -0.58 1.95
C VAL A 104 -11.04 -0.18 1.01
N PRO A 105 -10.99 1.05 0.44
CA PRO A 105 -9.83 1.51 -0.33
C PRO A 105 -8.51 1.46 0.46
N LEU A 106 -8.55 1.84 1.75
CA LEU A 106 -7.38 1.82 2.64
C LEU A 106 -6.86 0.40 2.86
N TYR A 107 -7.74 -0.55 3.18
CA TYR A 107 -7.37 -1.94 3.40
C TYR A 107 -6.87 -2.63 2.14
N LEU A 108 -7.54 -2.42 0.99
CA LEU A 108 -7.11 -2.99 -0.28
C LEU A 108 -5.74 -2.44 -0.70
N SER A 109 -5.48 -1.16 -0.47
CA SER A 109 -4.16 -0.56 -0.72
C SER A 109 -3.08 -1.13 0.20
N LEU A 110 -3.40 -1.45 1.46
CA LEU A 110 -2.47 -2.06 2.41
C LEU A 110 -2.11 -3.48 1.98
N ILE A 111 -3.13 -4.32 1.75
CA ILE A 111 -2.95 -5.73 1.36
C ILE A 111 -2.19 -5.84 0.04
N ALA A 112 -2.55 -5.04 -0.96
CA ALA A 112 -1.88 -5.08 -2.26
C ALA A 112 -0.45 -4.53 -2.19
N GLY A 113 -0.21 -3.48 -1.38
CA GLY A 113 1.13 -2.97 -1.11
C GLY A 113 2.05 -4.01 -0.47
N GLU A 114 1.52 -4.81 0.47
CA GLU A 114 2.24 -5.90 1.12
C GLU A 114 2.46 -7.10 0.18
N GLY A 115 1.44 -7.48 -0.61
CA GLY A 115 1.54 -8.59 -1.56
C GLY A 115 2.57 -8.34 -2.67
N ILE A 116 2.62 -7.11 -3.20
CA ILE A 116 3.63 -6.71 -4.20
C ILE A 116 5.03 -6.68 -3.58
N ALA A 117 5.15 -6.20 -2.35
CA ALA A 117 6.44 -6.11 -1.69
C ALA A 117 6.99 -7.51 -1.29
N ALA A 118 6.12 -8.42 -0.84
CA ALA A 118 6.46 -9.81 -0.56
C ALA A 118 6.90 -10.58 -1.81
N THR A 119 6.20 -10.40 -2.95
CA THR A 119 6.59 -11.02 -4.22
C THR A 119 7.92 -10.48 -4.75
N THR A 120 8.19 -9.18 -4.58
CA THR A 120 9.46 -8.56 -5.00
C THR A 120 10.65 -9.07 -4.15
N LEU A 121 10.45 -9.27 -2.84
CA LEU A 121 11.46 -9.86 -1.96
C LEU A 121 11.68 -11.35 -2.25
N GLY A 122 10.61 -12.11 -2.47
CA GLY A 122 10.69 -13.53 -2.83
C GLY A 122 11.47 -13.76 -4.13
N GLN A 123 11.23 -12.94 -5.16
CA GLN A 123 11.98 -13.00 -6.41
C GLN A 123 13.48 -12.68 -6.24
N ARG A 124 13.84 -11.74 -5.35
CA ARG A 124 15.24 -11.43 -5.04
C ARG A 124 15.93 -12.55 -4.26
N SER A 125 15.24 -13.22 -3.34
CA SER A 125 15.78 -14.40 -2.63
C SER A 125 15.97 -15.60 -3.56
N LEU A 126 15.10 -15.79 -4.56
CA LEU A 126 15.22 -16.86 -5.55
C LEU A 126 16.32 -16.59 -6.60
N ALA A 127 16.67 -15.33 -6.83
CA ALA A 127 17.75 -14.92 -7.74
C ALA A 127 19.14 -14.85 -7.08
N ALA A 128 19.22 -15.02 -5.75
CA ALA A 128 20.50 -15.08 -5.06
C ALA A 128 21.20 -16.42 -5.40
N PRO A 129 22.46 -16.42 -5.85
CA PRO A 129 23.22 -17.64 -6.04
C PRO A 129 23.23 -18.42 -4.72
N LYS A 130 22.88 -19.71 -4.80
CA LYS A 130 23.01 -20.63 -3.67
C LYS A 130 24.45 -20.50 -3.15
N PRO A 131 24.69 -20.28 -1.85
CA PRO A 131 26.05 -20.23 -1.35
C PRO A 131 26.68 -21.59 -1.67
N ASP A 132 27.69 -21.58 -2.54
CA ASP A 132 28.48 -22.75 -2.84
C ASP A 132 28.94 -23.32 -1.49
N ARG A 133 28.58 -24.58 -1.23
CA ARG A 133 29.12 -25.30 -0.06
C ARG A 133 30.63 -25.11 -0.10
N PRO A 134 31.29 -24.67 0.98
CA PRO A 134 32.74 -24.63 0.99
C PRO A 134 33.24 -26.05 0.73
N ALA A 135 33.99 -26.22 -0.36
CA ALA A 135 34.62 -27.46 -0.78
C ALA A 135 35.79 -27.83 0.16
N ALA A 136 35.49 -27.99 1.46
CA ALA A 136 36.48 -28.20 2.50
C ALA A 136 36.17 -29.40 3.41
N LEU A 137 35.45 -30.41 2.90
CA LEU A 137 35.14 -31.63 3.65
C LEU A 137 35.46 -32.95 2.93
N GLU A 138 36.25 -32.93 1.85
CA GLU A 138 36.67 -34.16 1.14
C GLU A 138 38.16 -34.52 1.31
N ARG A 139 38.85 -33.96 2.30
CA ARG A 139 40.20 -34.44 2.66
C ARG A 139 40.40 -34.44 4.16
N ASN A 140 39.94 -35.51 4.81
CA ASN A 140 40.57 -36.14 5.97
C ASN A 140 40.09 -37.59 6.04
#